data_AF-A0A382M8P9-F1
#
_entry.id   AF-A0A382M8P9-F1
#
_cell.length_a   1.000
_cell.length_b   1.000
_cell.length_c   1.000
_cell.angle_alpha   90.00
_cell.angle_beta   90.00
_cell.angle_gamma   90.00
#
_symmetry.space_group_name_H-M   'P 1'
#
loop_
_entity.id
_entity.type
_entity.pdbx_description
1 polymer ?
#
loop_
_entity_poly.entity_id
_entity_poly.type
_entity_poly.pdbx_seq_one_letter_code
_entity_poly.pdbx_strand_id
1 'polypeptide(L)'
;MKNSLKWFFLILVVVIFSSCAEKEESDDAEPTTFLEGTWKKACEESSDDTYSEYIMVYKNTSYTFYSNEYSDSACSTVYSSTRYTYTIGVGSDATMADGSTTATKLNITSVGVYLTLKTDALVSSKNGSSFCSATWTKDVENDITSKVTEDTCFDADDAIGTVYKDVVKITGTDLWWGTGTSDKDSEGYPTVLEDSGFDKQ
;
A
#
# COMPACT_ATOMS: atom_id res chain seq x y z
N MET A 1 64.03 42.53 49.96
CA MET A 1 62.59 42.19 49.85
C MET A 1 62.45 41.39 48.54
N LYS A 2 62.65 40.06 48.55
CA LYS A 2 61.65 38.97 48.66
C LYS A 2 60.50 39.03 47.64
N ASN A 3 60.32 37.87 46.98
CA ASN A 3 59.22 37.36 46.13
C ASN A 3 59.46 37.50 44.61
N SER A 4 59.72 36.42 43.85
CA SER A 4 58.79 35.32 43.44
C SER A 4 57.58 35.89 42.66
N LEU A 5 57.13 35.39 41.52
CA LEU A 5 56.89 34.00 41.14
C LEU A 5 56.53 33.93 39.63
N LYS A 6 57.12 32.93 38.98
CA LYS A 6 56.87 32.22 37.72
C LYS A 6 55.55 32.43 36.92
N TRP A 7 55.73 32.59 35.60
CA TRP A 7 55.27 31.72 34.49
C TRP A 7 53.82 31.21 34.49
N PHE A 8 53.02 31.56 33.48
CA PHE A 8 52.07 30.62 32.87
C PHE A 8 51.83 30.93 31.38
N PHE A 9 51.96 29.85 30.60
CA PHE A 9 51.71 29.71 29.18
C PHE A 9 50.28 30.13 28.81
N LEU A 10 50.11 30.99 27.78
CA LEU A 10 48.83 31.14 27.10
C LEU A 10 48.83 30.22 25.87
N ILE A 11 48.26 29.02 26.05
CA ILE A 11 47.97 28.07 24.98
C ILE A 11 46.78 28.62 24.19
N LEU A 12 47.00 28.91 22.92
CA LEU A 12 45.96 29.24 21.94
C LEU A 12 45.23 27.95 21.56
N VAL A 13 44.16 27.60 22.28
CA VAL A 13 43.26 26.51 21.90
C VAL A 13 42.31 27.04 20.85
N VAL A 14 42.55 26.65 19.59
CA VAL A 14 41.58 26.81 18.50
C VAL A 14 40.50 25.75 18.70
N VAL A 15 39.34 26.18 19.22
CA VAL A 15 38.12 25.36 19.24
C VAL A 15 37.54 25.41 17.83
N ILE A 16 37.85 24.41 17.02
CA ILE A 16 37.13 24.15 15.78
C ILE A 16 35.78 23.57 16.22
N PHE A 17 34.73 24.40 16.23
CA PHE A 17 33.37 23.90 16.27
C PHE A 17 33.13 23.14 14.97
N SER A 18 33.44 21.84 14.98
CA SER A 18 32.85 20.88 14.07
C SER A 18 31.38 20.81 14.43
N SER A 19 30.57 21.70 13.88
CA SER A 19 29.14 21.47 13.81
C SER A 19 28.96 20.22 12.96
N CYS A 20 28.79 19.07 13.62
CA CYS A 20 27.98 18.01 13.06
C CYS A 20 26.64 18.65 12.74
N ALA A 21 26.45 19.04 11.49
CA ALA A 21 25.11 19.17 10.95
C ALA A 21 24.52 17.78 11.07
N GLU A 22 23.59 17.60 12.01
CA GLU A 22 22.63 16.52 11.91
C GLU A 22 22.09 16.59 10.48
N LYS A 23 22.24 15.46 9.79
CA LYS A 23 21.61 15.25 8.50
C LYS A 23 20.12 15.27 8.83
N GLU A 24 19.48 16.43 8.66
CA GLU A 24 18.03 16.47 8.67
C GLU A 24 17.60 15.52 7.56
N GLU A 25 16.99 14.40 7.96
CA GLU A 25 16.23 13.57 7.04
C GLU A 25 15.17 14.49 6.47
N SER A 26 15.38 14.92 5.22
CA SER A 26 14.34 15.61 4.48
C SER A 26 13.20 14.61 4.34
N ASP A 27 12.15 14.80 5.14
CA ASP A 27 10.80 14.26 4.93
C ASP A 27 10.16 14.88 3.68
N ASP A 28 10.94 15.10 2.61
CA ASP A 28 10.43 15.36 1.29
C ASP A 28 9.97 14.02 0.72
N ALA A 29 8.85 13.52 1.26
CA ALA A 29 8.06 12.54 0.55
C ALA A 29 7.72 13.17 -0.81
N GLU A 30 8.28 12.61 -1.88
CA GLU A 30 7.94 12.97 -3.25
C GLU A 30 6.40 13.03 -3.37
N PRO A 31 5.85 14.09 -4.01
CA PRO A 31 4.42 14.26 -4.07
C PRO A 31 3.77 13.07 -4.78
N THR A 32 2.79 12.42 -4.13
CA THR A 32 1.99 11.33 -4.71
C THR A 32 1.05 11.79 -5.84
N THR A 33 1.14 13.05 -6.26
CA THR A 33 0.24 13.70 -7.23
C THR A 33 0.20 12.98 -8.57
N PHE A 34 1.27 12.30 -8.96
CA PHE A 34 1.30 11.53 -10.21
C PHE A 34 0.35 10.31 -10.19
N LEU A 35 0.09 9.73 -9.01
CA LEU A 35 -0.86 8.61 -8.84
C LEU A 35 -2.31 9.08 -8.69
N GLU A 36 -2.55 10.36 -8.41
CA GLU A 36 -3.89 10.85 -8.09
C GLU A 36 -4.92 10.54 -9.18
N GLY A 37 -6.08 10.10 -8.71
CA GLY A 37 -7.21 9.73 -9.55
C GLY A 37 -7.79 8.36 -9.22
N THR A 38 -8.64 7.91 -10.11
CA THR A 38 -9.26 6.58 -10.06
C THR A 38 -8.72 5.74 -11.20
N TRP A 39 -8.24 4.55 -10.87
CA TRP A 39 -7.72 3.57 -11.81
C TRP A 39 -8.55 2.32 -11.68
N LYS A 40 -8.87 1.68 -12.79
CA LYS A 40 -9.83 0.58 -12.80
C LYS A 40 -9.37 -0.50 -13.77
N LYS A 41 -9.55 -1.76 -13.36
CA LYS A 41 -9.43 -2.89 -14.27
C LYS A 41 -10.80 -3.20 -14.87
N ALA A 42 -10.80 -3.64 -16.12
CA ALA A 42 -12.01 -4.19 -16.73
C ALA A 42 -12.55 -5.34 -15.87
N CYS A 43 -13.87 -5.50 -15.88
CA CYS A 43 -14.47 -6.60 -15.17
C CYS A 43 -14.21 -7.91 -15.91
N GLU A 44 -13.72 -8.91 -15.19
CA GLU A 44 -13.28 -10.18 -15.75
C GLU A 44 -13.80 -11.35 -14.91
N GLU A 45 -13.94 -12.52 -15.53
CA GLU A 45 -14.32 -13.74 -14.82
C GLU A 45 -13.26 -14.10 -13.77
N SER A 46 -13.68 -14.24 -12.51
CA SER A 46 -12.80 -14.57 -11.38
C SER A 46 -13.00 -15.99 -10.86
N SER A 47 -14.17 -16.60 -11.13
CA SER A 47 -14.46 -18.02 -10.89
C SER A 47 -15.60 -18.47 -11.81
N ASP A 48 -15.93 -19.77 -11.79
CA ASP A 48 -16.93 -20.40 -12.69
C ASP A 48 -18.24 -19.61 -12.84
N ASP A 49 -18.68 -18.87 -11.81
CA ASP A 49 -19.92 -18.09 -11.82
C ASP A 49 -19.78 -16.67 -11.23
N THR A 50 -18.54 -16.19 -11.00
CA THR A 50 -18.32 -14.83 -10.47
C THR A 50 -17.37 -14.02 -11.32
N TYR A 51 -17.62 -12.73 -11.36
CA TYR A 51 -16.83 -11.74 -12.09
C TYR A 51 -16.30 -10.70 -11.10
N SER A 52 -15.08 -10.23 -11.30
CA SER A 52 -14.44 -9.27 -10.40
C SER A 52 -14.08 -7.98 -11.11
N GLU A 53 -14.31 -6.86 -10.42
CA GLU A 53 -13.87 -5.54 -10.83
C GLU A 53 -13.00 -4.95 -9.73
N TYR A 54 -11.84 -4.42 -10.13
CA TYR A 54 -10.87 -3.83 -9.22
C TYR A 54 -10.75 -2.33 -9.46
N ILE A 55 -10.90 -1.54 -8.40
CA ILE A 55 -10.83 -0.08 -8.47
C ILE A 55 -9.83 0.42 -7.44
N MET A 56 -8.90 1.26 -7.87
CA MET A 56 -7.93 1.96 -7.04
C MET A 56 -8.24 3.45 -7.03
N VAL A 57 -8.28 4.06 -5.86
CA VAL A 57 -8.48 5.50 -5.68
C VAL A 57 -7.32 6.08 -4.88
N TYR A 58 -6.53 6.94 -5.52
CA TYR A 58 -5.41 7.65 -4.89
C TYR A 58 -5.78 9.10 -4.65
N LYS A 59 -5.50 9.58 -3.43
CA LYS A 59 -5.67 10.98 -3.05
C LYS A 59 -4.64 11.33 -1.98
N ASN A 60 -3.73 12.26 -2.28
CA ASN A 60 -2.55 12.49 -1.44
C ASN A 60 -1.85 11.16 -1.11
N THR A 61 -1.50 10.93 0.15
CA THR A 61 -0.89 9.68 0.64
C THR A 61 -1.91 8.57 0.94
N SER A 62 -3.19 8.75 0.63
CA SER A 62 -4.23 7.74 0.84
C SER A 62 -4.48 6.93 -0.42
N TYR A 63 -4.60 5.62 -0.25
CA TYR A 63 -4.93 4.66 -1.29
C TYR A 63 -6.09 3.79 -0.82
N THR A 64 -7.18 3.75 -1.60
CA THR A 64 -8.29 2.83 -1.38
C THR A 64 -8.39 1.85 -2.53
N PHE A 65 -8.46 0.56 -2.21
CA PHE A 65 -8.67 -0.51 -3.18
C PHE A 65 -10.04 -1.14 -2.95
N TYR A 66 -10.80 -1.31 -4.02
CA TYR A 66 -12.05 -2.04 -4.03
C TYR A 66 -11.88 -3.32 -4.83
N SER A 67 -12.30 -4.43 -4.24
CA SER A 67 -12.51 -5.72 -4.90
C SER A 67 -14.01 -5.98 -4.89
N ASN A 68 -14.67 -5.73 -6.02
CA ASN A 68 -16.09 -5.96 -6.18
C ASN A 68 -16.30 -7.29 -6.91
N GLU A 69 -17.14 -8.15 -6.36
CA GLU A 69 -17.55 -9.39 -7.01
C GLU A 69 -18.98 -9.25 -7.53
N TYR A 70 -19.27 -9.86 -8.68
CA TYR A 70 -20.54 -9.82 -9.37
C TYR A 70 -20.96 -11.22 -9.77
N SER A 71 -22.26 -11.45 -9.86
CA SER A 71 -22.84 -12.72 -10.31
C SER A 71 -23.17 -12.74 -11.81
N ASP A 72 -22.73 -11.74 -12.57
CA ASP A 72 -22.98 -11.63 -14.00
C ASP A 72 -21.79 -11.01 -14.74
N SER A 73 -21.60 -11.46 -15.98
CA SER A 73 -20.54 -10.98 -16.88
C SER A 73 -20.60 -9.50 -17.27
N ALA A 74 -21.76 -8.84 -17.09
CA ALA A 74 -21.89 -7.41 -17.32
C ALA A 74 -21.53 -6.59 -16.07
N CYS A 75 -21.20 -7.26 -14.96
CA CYS A 75 -20.81 -6.69 -13.68
C CYS A 75 -21.79 -5.64 -13.19
N SER A 76 -23.07 -6.03 -13.25
CA SER A 76 -24.21 -5.18 -12.91
C SER A 76 -24.89 -5.58 -11.60
N THR A 77 -24.78 -6.85 -11.22
CA THR A 77 -25.37 -7.47 -10.03
C THR A 77 -24.26 -7.75 -9.03
N VAL A 78 -24.00 -6.76 -8.17
CA VAL A 78 -22.97 -6.89 -7.13
C VAL A 78 -23.33 -8.02 -6.18
N TYR A 79 -22.39 -8.93 -5.97
CA TYR A 79 -22.46 -10.06 -5.07
C TYR A 79 -21.83 -9.72 -3.71
N SER A 80 -20.63 -9.14 -3.72
CA SER A 80 -19.92 -8.67 -2.53
C SER A 80 -19.04 -7.47 -2.89
N SER A 81 -18.65 -6.67 -1.90
CA SER A 81 -17.67 -5.60 -2.09
C SER A 81 -16.74 -5.54 -0.90
N THR A 82 -15.44 -5.73 -1.15
CA THR A 82 -14.39 -5.57 -0.14
C THR A 82 -13.63 -4.30 -0.41
N ARG A 83 -13.50 -3.44 0.61
CA ARG A 83 -12.77 -2.19 0.55
C ARG A 83 -11.56 -2.28 1.48
N TYR A 84 -10.38 -2.07 0.92
CA TYR A 84 -9.13 -1.99 1.65
C TYR A 84 -8.63 -0.55 1.62
N THR A 85 -8.13 -0.08 2.75
CA THR A 85 -7.52 1.25 2.87
C THR A 85 -6.05 1.13 3.24
N TYR A 86 -5.25 2.00 2.64
CA TYR A 86 -3.80 2.03 2.79
C TYR A 86 -3.30 3.48 2.87
N THR A 87 -2.12 3.64 3.45
CA THR A 87 -1.27 4.82 3.23
C THR A 87 -0.10 4.48 2.34
N ILE A 88 0.38 5.47 1.56
CA ILE A 88 1.48 5.30 0.63
C ILE A 88 2.62 6.28 0.96
N GLY A 89 3.83 5.75 1.01
CA GLY A 89 5.07 6.50 0.88
C GLY A 89 5.70 6.27 -0.49
N VAL A 90 5.94 7.34 -1.24
CA VAL A 90 6.63 7.29 -2.53
C VAL A 90 8.13 7.30 -2.28
N GLY A 91 8.83 6.33 -2.84
CA GLY A 91 10.29 6.22 -2.81
C GLY A 91 10.92 6.68 -4.12
N SER A 92 12.20 6.34 -4.26
CA SER A 92 12.96 6.61 -5.48
C SER A 92 12.53 5.73 -6.66
N ASP A 93 13.05 6.07 -7.83
CA ASP A 93 12.96 5.21 -9.00
C ASP A 93 13.66 3.85 -8.78
N ALA A 94 13.15 2.84 -9.48
CA ALA A 94 13.69 1.50 -9.61
C ALA A 94 13.91 1.17 -11.09
N THR A 95 15.04 0.53 -11.40
CA THR A 95 15.28 -0.07 -12.71
C THR A 95 14.79 -1.52 -12.68
N MET A 96 13.90 -1.87 -13.59
CA MET A 96 13.33 -3.22 -13.66
C MET A 96 14.35 -4.23 -14.20
N ALA A 97 14.03 -5.53 -14.08
CA ALA A 97 14.90 -6.64 -14.49
C ALA A 97 15.26 -6.62 -15.98
N ASP A 98 14.44 -5.97 -16.83
CA ASP A 98 14.74 -5.77 -18.26
C ASP A 98 15.87 -4.75 -18.52
N GLY A 99 16.33 -4.03 -17.49
CA GLY A 99 17.40 -3.05 -17.53
C GLY A 99 17.07 -1.74 -18.27
N SER A 100 15.84 -1.58 -18.77
CA SER A 100 15.43 -0.44 -19.61
C SER A 100 14.16 0.26 -19.11
N THR A 101 13.33 -0.44 -18.34
CA THR A 101 12.13 0.10 -17.74
C THR A 101 12.46 0.73 -16.39
N THR A 102 12.02 1.97 -16.21
CA THR A 102 11.98 2.65 -14.91
C THR A 102 10.58 2.58 -14.33
N ALA A 103 10.49 2.28 -13.03
CA ALA A 103 9.28 2.35 -12.23
C ALA A 103 9.57 3.12 -10.93
N THR A 104 8.55 3.46 -10.16
CA THR A 104 8.67 4.19 -8.89
C THR A 104 8.39 3.26 -7.72
N LYS A 105 9.28 3.24 -6.71
CA LYS A 105 9.08 2.43 -5.50
C LYS A 105 7.96 2.99 -4.63
N LEU A 106 7.14 2.13 -4.07
CA LEU A 106 6.09 2.46 -3.10
C LEU A 106 6.23 1.60 -1.83
N ASN A 107 6.12 2.25 -0.68
CA ASN A 107 5.81 1.60 0.58
C ASN A 107 4.32 1.77 0.87
N ILE A 108 3.61 0.67 1.06
CA ILE A 108 2.16 0.64 1.20
C ILE A 108 1.83 0.05 2.56
N THR A 109 1.23 0.83 3.44
CA THR A 109 0.87 0.38 4.78
C THR A 109 -0.61 0.10 4.84
N SER A 110 -1.00 -1.12 5.23
CA SER A 110 -2.41 -1.46 5.45
C SER A 110 -3.01 -0.70 6.62
N VAL A 111 -4.22 -0.17 6.44
CA VAL A 111 -4.94 0.64 7.44
C VAL A 111 -6.24 -0.02 7.86
N GLY A 112 -7.03 -0.52 6.89
CA GLY A 112 -8.38 -0.99 7.17
C GLY A 112 -8.91 -1.95 6.13
N VAL A 113 -9.81 -2.83 6.57
CA VAL A 113 -10.50 -3.80 5.72
C VAL A 113 -11.98 -3.80 6.07
N TYR A 114 -12.81 -3.59 5.06
CA TYR A 114 -14.25 -3.48 5.19
C TYR A 114 -14.92 -4.40 4.19
N LEU A 115 -15.99 -5.08 4.59
CA LEU A 115 -16.74 -5.99 3.73
C LEU A 115 -18.22 -5.65 3.75
N THR A 116 -18.82 -5.63 2.57
CA THR A 116 -20.27 -5.47 2.37
C THR A 116 -20.81 -6.68 1.60
N LEU A 117 -21.79 -7.38 2.18
CA LEU A 117 -22.49 -8.48 1.52
C LEU A 117 -23.75 -7.96 0.84
N LYS A 118 -24.00 -8.37 -0.41
CA LYS A 118 -25.11 -7.84 -1.23
C LYS A 118 -26.28 -8.80 -1.41
N THR A 119 -26.15 -10.05 -0.98
CA THR A 119 -27.20 -11.07 -1.14
C THR A 119 -27.61 -11.69 0.19
N ASP A 120 -28.90 -12.04 0.33
CA ASP A 120 -29.41 -12.71 1.53
C ASP A 120 -28.80 -14.11 1.70
N ALA A 121 -28.46 -14.76 0.58
CA ALA A 121 -27.79 -16.06 0.57
C ALA A 121 -26.38 -15.97 1.18
N LEU A 122 -25.58 -14.98 0.78
CA LEU A 122 -24.28 -14.71 1.38
C LEU A 122 -24.38 -14.38 2.86
N VAL A 123 -25.29 -13.48 3.23
CA VAL A 123 -25.50 -13.10 4.64
C VAL A 123 -25.84 -14.33 5.48
N SER A 124 -26.75 -15.18 4.99
CA SER A 124 -27.13 -16.41 5.69
C SER A 124 -25.97 -17.39 5.81
N SER A 125 -25.20 -17.58 4.75
CA SER A 125 -24.00 -18.44 4.73
C SER A 125 -22.95 -17.95 5.72
N LYS A 126 -22.57 -16.67 5.65
CA LYS A 126 -21.52 -16.06 6.47
C LYS A 126 -21.90 -15.99 7.95
N ASN A 127 -23.17 -15.73 8.27
CA ASN A 127 -23.67 -15.84 9.65
C ASN A 127 -23.71 -17.29 10.14
N GLY A 128 -24.10 -18.24 9.29
CA GLY A 128 -24.14 -19.66 9.63
C GLY A 128 -22.76 -20.27 9.91
N SER A 129 -21.71 -19.74 9.27
CA SER A 129 -20.33 -20.15 9.50
C SER A 129 -19.56 -19.25 10.49
N SER A 130 -20.22 -18.25 11.08
CA SER A 130 -19.57 -17.24 11.95
C SER A 130 -18.35 -16.57 11.30
N PHE A 131 -18.43 -16.26 10.00
CA PHE A 131 -17.31 -15.69 9.24
C PHE A 131 -16.83 -14.35 9.84
N CYS A 132 -15.52 -14.21 10.00
CA CYS A 132 -14.85 -13.11 10.70
C CYS A 132 -15.46 -12.78 12.07
N SER A 133 -15.99 -13.78 12.79
CA SER A 133 -16.64 -13.59 14.10
C SER A 133 -17.62 -12.39 14.12
N ALA A 134 -18.31 -12.15 13.00
CA ALA A 134 -19.13 -10.96 12.76
C ALA A 134 -20.60 -11.33 12.54
N THR A 135 -21.49 -10.37 12.78
CA THR A 135 -22.90 -10.49 12.42
C THR A 135 -23.15 -9.68 11.16
N TRP A 136 -23.41 -10.39 10.07
CA TRP A 136 -23.57 -9.83 8.75
C TRP A 136 -25.01 -9.37 8.54
N THR A 137 -25.15 -8.16 7.99
CA THR A 137 -26.42 -7.60 7.51
C THR A 137 -26.25 -7.22 6.06
N LYS A 138 -27.25 -7.54 5.22
CA LYS A 138 -27.23 -7.21 3.80
C LYS A 138 -27.10 -5.70 3.62
N ASP A 139 -26.27 -5.29 2.66
CA ASP A 139 -26.02 -3.88 2.29
C ASP A 139 -25.43 -3.00 3.40
N VAL A 140 -24.89 -3.61 4.46
CA VAL A 140 -24.17 -2.89 5.52
C VAL A 140 -22.68 -3.16 5.39
N GLU A 141 -21.90 -2.09 5.28
CA GLU A 141 -20.43 -2.18 5.35
C GLU A 141 -20.02 -2.49 6.80
N ASN A 142 -19.25 -3.55 6.97
CA ASN A 142 -18.73 -3.98 8.26
C ASN A 142 -17.21 -3.80 8.28
N ASP A 143 -16.72 -3.15 9.33
CA ASP A 143 -15.28 -3.08 9.62
C ASP A 143 -14.82 -4.42 10.21
N ILE A 144 -13.92 -5.08 9.48
CA ILE A 144 -13.30 -6.35 9.89
C ILE A 144 -11.79 -6.22 10.04
N THR A 145 -11.28 -4.99 10.13
CA THR A 145 -9.85 -4.67 10.22
C THR A 145 -9.15 -5.47 11.31
N SER A 146 -9.72 -5.53 12.52
CA SER A 146 -9.12 -6.25 13.65
C SER A 146 -9.29 -7.78 13.59
N LYS A 147 -10.00 -8.29 12.59
CA LYS A 147 -10.39 -9.71 12.47
C LYS A 147 -9.87 -10.37 11.20
N VAL A 148 -9.24 -9.60 10.31
CA VAL A 148 -8.84 -10.06 8.98
C VAL A 148 -7.89 -11.26 9.01
N THR A 149 -7.08 -11.35 10.07
CA THR A 149 -6.12 -12.44 10.33
C THR A 149 -6.69 -13.57 11.20
N GLU A 150 -7.98 -13.54 11.55
CA GLU A 150 -8.61 -14.67 12.24
C GLU A 150 -8.78 -15.83 11.25
N ASP A 151 -8.58 -17.07 11.70
CA ASP A 151 -8.79 -18.30 10.92
C ASP A 151 -10.20 -18.39 10.31
N THR A 152 -11.18 -17.69 10.90
CA THR A 152 -12.57 -17.66 10.42
C THR A 152 -12.84 -16.58 9.36
N CYS A 153 -11.82 -15.80 8.99
CA CYS A 153 -11.92 -14.64 8.12
C CYS A 153 -11.19 -14.87 6.78
N PHE A 154 -10.52 -13.84 6.25
CA PHE A 154 -9.89 -13.90 4.92
C PHE A 154 -8.56 -14.67 4.87
N ASP A 155 -8.11 -15.26 5.98
CA ASP A 155 -6.80 -15.92 6.10
C ASP A 155 -5.67 -15.01 5.58
N ALA A 156 -5.75 -13.71 5.92
CA ALA A 156 -4.71 -12.77 5.53
C ALA A 156 -3.43 -13.09 6.33
N ASP A 157 -2.33 -13.33 5.63
CA ASP A 157 -1.03 -13.67 6.21
C ASP A 157 -0.47 -12.56 7.11
N ASP A 158 -0.84 -11.31 6.84
CA ASP A 158 -0.23 -10.13 7.43
C ASP A 158 -1.21 -9.29 8.26
N ALA A 159 -0.74 -8.83 9.41
CA ALA A 159 -1.48 -7.94 10.30
C ALA A 159 -1.67 -6.53 9.69
N ILE A 160 -2.73 -5.85 10.13
CA ILE A 160 -2.93 -4.44 9.80
C ILE A 160 -1.76 -3.60 10.34
N GLY A 161 -1.27 -2.68 9.51
CA GLY A 161 -0.07 -1.91 9.77
C GLY A 161 1.19 -2.51 9.14
N THR A 162 1.13 -3.71 8.57
CA THR A 162 2.23 -4.24 7.74
C THR A 162 2.50 -3.32 6.56
N VAL A 163 3.79 -3.08 6.31
CA VAL A 163 4.31 -2.30 5.19
C VAL A 163 4.70 -3.24 4.06
N TYR A 164 4.00 -3.14 2.95
CA TYR A 164 4.29 -3.84 1.70
C TYR A 164 5.17 -2.98 0.80
N LYS A 165 6.08 -3.62 0.09
CA LYS A 165 6.98 -2.98 -0.86
C LYS A 165 6.54 -3.32 -2.28
N ASP A 166 6.32 -2.30 -3.08
CA ASP A 166 5.89 -2.46 -4.47
C ASP A 166 6.54 -1.43 -5.40
N VAL A 167 6.37 -1.61 -6.70
CA VAL A 167 6.77 -0.66 -7.73
C VAL A 167 5.59 -0.33 -8.62
N VAL A 168 5.52 0.89 -9.10
CA VAL A 168 4.48 1.32 -10.05
C VAL A 168 5.07 2.04 -11.24
N LYS A 169 4.45 1.88 -12.40
CA LYS A 169 4.78 2.62 -13.61
C LYS A 169 3.51 3.15 -14.26
N ILE A 170 3.49 4.43 -14.59
CA ILE A 170 2.41 5.01 -15.41
C ILE A 170 2.93 5.15 -16.83
N THR A 171 2.21 4.58 -17.79
CA THR A 171 2.47 4.76 -19.22
C THR A 171 1.20 5.24 -19.89
N GLY A 172 1.15 6.53 -20.26
CA GLY A 172 -0.09 7.13 -20.79
C GLY A 172 -1.21 7.13 -19.74
N THR A 173 -2.28 6.38 -20.00
CA THR A 173 -3.45 6.22 -19.13
C THR A 173 -3.41 4.96 -18.28
N ASP A 174 -2.30 4.21 -18.33
CA ASP A 174 -2.25 2.86 -17.77
C ASP A 174 -1.30 2.84 -16.57
N LEU A 175 -1.78 2.34 -15.44
CA LEU A 175 -1.02 2.13 -14.21
C LEU A 175 -0.64 0.65 -14.08
N TRP A 176 0.66 0.39 -14.04
CA TRP A 176 1.24 -0.95 -13.93
C TRP A 176 1.84 -1.14 -12.55
N TRP A 177 1.61 -2.31 -11.95
CA TRP A 177 2.08 -2.68 -10.62
C TRP A 177 3.21 -3.70 -10.71
N GLY A 178 4.03 -3.82 -9.67
CA GLY A 178 5.00 -4.89 -9.55
C GLY A 178 4.29 -6.22 -9.33
N THR A 179 4.87 -7.31 -9.83
CA THR A 179 4.30 -8.64 -9.59
C THR A 179 4.80 -9.24 -8.28
N GLY A 180 3.85 -9.73 -7.48
CA GLY A 180 4.13 -10.38 -6.20
C GLY A 180 5.08 -11.58 -6.32
N THR A 181 5.03 -12.26 -7.47
CA THR A 181 5.75 -13.52 -7.73
C THR A 181 7.15 -13.35 -8.31
N SER A 182 7.56 -12.13 -8.69
CA SER A 182 8.93 -11.92 -9.20
C SER A 182 9.99 -11.99 -8.11
N ASP A 183 11.23 -12.17 -8.56
CA ASP A 183 12.40 -11.83 -7.77
C ASP A 183 12.29 -10.41 -7.21
N LYS A 184 12.86 -10.22 -6.02
CA LYS A 184 12.92 -8.92 -5.34
C LYS A 184 14.32 -8.35 -5.40
N ASP A 185 14.43 -7.01 -5.43
CA ASP A 185 15.71 -6.32 -5.29
C ASP A 185 16.28 -6.48 -3.87
N SER A 186 17.47 -5.94 -3.62
CA SER A 186 18.12 -6.01 -2.30
C SER A 186 17.34 -5.32 -1.18
N GLU A 187 16.37 -4.47 -1.51
CA GLU A 187 15.50 -3.78 -0.57
C GLU A 187 14.14 -4.47 -0.41
N GLY A 188 13.83 -5.49 -1.21
CA GLY A 188 12.58 -6.25 -1.15
C GLY A 188 11.48 -5.79 -2.12
N TYR A 189 11.77 -4.92 -3.08
CA TYR A 189 10.80 -4.48 -4.09
C TYR A 189 10.73 -5.45 -5.27
N PRO A 190 9.55 -5.67 -5.90
CA PRO A 190 9.44 -6.43 -7.14
C PRO A 190 10.34 -5.87 -8.23
N THR A 191 10.88 -6.75 -9.07
CA THR A 191 11.77 -6.39 -10.18
C THR A 191 11.10 -6.49 -11.55
N VAL A 192 9.86 -6.99 -11.59
CA VAL A 192 9.06 -7.17 -12.80
C VAL A 192 7.68 -6.55 -12.58
N LEU A 193 7.14 -5.89 -13.60
CA LEU A 193 5.78 -5.37 -13.61
C LEU A 193 4.80 -6.45 -14.07
N GLU A 194 3.56 -6.38 -13.62
CA GLU A 194 2.43 -7.18 -14.10
C GLU A 194 2.24 -7.02 -15.63
N ASP A 195 1.65 -8.04 -16.27
CA ASP A 195 1.40 -8.04 -17.73
C ASP A 195 0.10 -7.32 -18.12
N SER A 196 -0.64 -6.80 -17.14
CA SER A 196 -1.84 -5.97 -17.35
C SER A 196 -1.87 -4.78 -16.38
N GLY A 197 -2.20 -3.60 -16.90
CA GLY A 197 -2.37 -2.38 -16.10
C GLY A 197 -3.82 -2.09 -15.71
N PHE A 198 -4.00 -1.00 -14.97
CA PHE A 198 -5.28 -0.38 -14.65
C PHE A 198 -5.46 0.88 -15.49
N ASP A 199 -6.67 1.10 -16.00
CA ASP A 199 -7.00 2.26 -16.83
C ASP A 199 -7.45 3.43 -15.98
N LYS A 200 -6.90 4.62 -16.25
CA LYS A 200 -7.36 5.86 -15.65
C LYS A 200 -8.79 6.19 -16.08
N GLN A 201 -9.65 6.55 -15.12
CA GLN A 201 -11.05 6.92 -15.33
C GLN A 201 -11.24 8.41 -15.61
#